data_AF-A0A2I0L232-F1
#
_entry.id   AF-A0A2I0L232-F1
#
_cell.length_a   1.000
_cell.length_b   1.000
_cell.length_c   1.000
_cell.angle_alpha   90.00
_cell.angle_beta   90.00
_cell.angle_gamma   90.00
#
_symmetry.space_group_name_H-M   'P 1'
#
loop_
_entity.id
_entity.type
_entity.pdbx_description
1 polymer ?
#
loop_
_entity_poly.entity_id
_entity_poly.type
_entity_poly.pdbx_seq_one_letter_code
_entity_poly.pdbx_strand_id
1 'polypeptide(L)'
;MQSDLDIVLGKFDLHLKSLNEIYCSGMLTPGHALIVSKPGIGACKDDLRFYVKDLLTRMKIGDIDMKRQALVSLLAVVREEDKYVKIVVEIGEVLGVLVGFLDTPEPGIQELSAKVISVVAGFDLCKGTLVCSGVIAPLVRVLECGSAAGKEWAARCLNKLTQNADNAWSVSAHGGVTALLMICSGECSTAEMIGPSCGVLRNLVGVEEIKRFMVEEGVVSIFVKLVRSKDDMVQMNAMEFLQAIASGDEITRQMVIKEGGICALLKILDPLSAQSNKSREVALRAIENLFFSSASCINMLVNFGFLELLVHYLRKGEASVQEIALKVASRLCSTSAEAKKLLGVAGFMAEFVKFLDAKSFEVREMAAEALSSMVMVPKNRKRFVQEDQNIGFLLRLLDPEDGNPAYKKFLLSTLTAITSCNSGRRKIVNSGYLKNIEKLADAEVSDAKKLVRKLSTNRFKSMLSGMWHS
;
A
#
# COMPACT_ATOMS: atom_id res chain seq x y z
N MET A 1 21.00 79.05 17.55
CA MET A 1 21.47 77.72 17.97
C MET A 1 20.67 76.72 17.18
N GLN A 2 21.29 75.92 16.30
CA GLN A 2 20.59 74.76 15.72
C GLN A 2 20.31 73.79 16.86
N SER A 3 19.10 73.25 16.90
CA SER A 3 18.77 72.21 17.87
C SER A 3 19.54 70.93 17.52
N ASP A 4 19.77 70.06 18.50
CA ASP A 4 20.37 68.74 18.24
C ASP A 4 19.56 67.96 17.19
N LEU A 5 18.25 68.19 17.11
CA LEU A 5 17.36 67.60 16.11
C LEU A 5 17.67 68.11 14.70
N ASP A 6 17.94 69.40 14.51
CA ASP A 6 18.31 69.98 13.21
C ASP A 6 19.64 69.43 12.71
N ILE A 7 20.58 69.18 13.64
CA ILE A 7 21.88 68.57 13.33
C ILE A 7 21.71 67.10 12.91
N VAL A 8 20.85 66.34 13.59
CA VAL A 8 20.56 64.94 13.25
C VAL A 8 19.82 64.85 11.91
N LEU A 9 18.82 65.70 11.67
CA LEU A 9 18.10 65.77 10.40
C LEU A 9 19.05 66.12 9.24
N GLY A 10 19.93 67.11 9.43
CA GLY A 10 20.92 67.48 8.42
C GLY A 10 21.90 66.33 8.11
N LYS A 11 22.33 65.56 9.12
CA LYS A 11 23.16 64.36 8.90
C LYS A 11 22.39 63.27 8.16
N PHE A 12 21.12 63.06 8.51
CA PHE A 12 20.28 62.05 7.87
C PHE A 12 20.02 62.37 6.39
N ASP A 13 19.72 63.63 6.07
CA ASP A 13 19.59 64.09 4.68
C ASP A 13 20.89 63.95 3.89
N LEU A 14 22.04 64.18 4.54
CA LEU A 14 23.34 63.96 3.91
C LEU A 14 23.56 62.48 3.59
N HIS A 15 23.23 61.58 4.52
CA HIS A 15 23.29 60.14 4.31
C HIS A 15 22.33 59.67 3.21
N LEU A 16 21.11 60.21 3.17
CA LEU A 16 20.13 59.93 2.11
C LEU A 16 20.65 60.39 0.74
N LYS A 17 21.25 61.59 0.65
CA LYS A 17 21.89 62.06 -0.58
C LYS A 17 23.04 61.16 -1.01
N SER A 18 23.95 60.82 -0.11
CA SER A 18 25.07 59.91 -0.41
C SER A 18 24.57 58.53 -0.86
N LEU A 19 23.55 57.97 -0.20
CA LEU A 19 22.93 56.71 -0.61
C LEU A 19 22.27 56.80 -2.00
N ASN A 20 21.59 57.91 -2.29
CA ASN A 20 20.98 58.16 -3.59
C ASN A 20 22.03 58.32 -4.70
N GLU A 21 23.14 59.01 -4.42
CA GLU A 21 24.28 59.13 -5.35
C GLU A 21 24.93 57.76 -5.61
N ILE A 22 25.15 56.96 -4.56
CA ILE A 22 25.66 55.58 -4.69
C ILE A 22 24.69 54.72 -5.52
N TYR A 23 23.38 54.83 -5.29
CA TYR A 23 22.38 54.11 -6.08
C TYR A 23 22.37 54.55 -7.55
N CYS A 24 22.33 55.86 -7.81
CA CYS A 24 22.34 56.42 -9.17
C CYS A 24 23.65 56.15 -9.93
N SER A 25 24.77 55.98 -9.21
CA SER A 25 26.06 55.63 -9.80
C SER A 25 26.09 54.22 -10.43
N GLY A 26 25.08 53.39 -10.16
CA GLY A 26 25.04 52.00 -10.61
C GLY A 26 26.03 51.07 -9.88
N MET A 27 26.77 51.56 -8.87
CA MET A 27 27.66 50.71 -8.06
C MET A 27 26.90 49.62 -7.29
N LEU A 28 25.62 49.86 -6.98
CA LEU A 28 24.72 48.89 -6.33
C LEU A 28 23.89 48.05 -7.33
N THR A 29 24.29 48.01 -8.60
CA THR A 29 23.63 47.09 -9.56
C THR A 29 23.74 45.64 -9.08
N PRO A 30 22.77 44.75 -9.39
CA PRO A 30 22.67 43.40 -8.81
C PRO A 30 23.82 42.43 -9.17
N GLY A 31 24.89 42.91 -9.81
CA GLY A 31 25.84 42.08 -10.56
C GLY A 31 26.84 41.27 -9.73
N HIS A 32 27.04 41.55 -8.44
CA HIS A 32 28.17 40.95 -7.70
C HIS A 32 27.88 40.68 -6.21
N ALA A 33 26.73 40.09 -5.87
CA ALA A 33 26.68 39.37 -4.59
C ALA A 33 27.82 38.33 -4.60
N LEU A 34 28.69 38.33 -3.58
CA LEU A 34 29.71 37.29 -3.42
C LEU A 34 29.01 35.96 -3.16
N ILE A 35 28.71 35.22 -4.24
CA ILE A 35 28.06 33.92 -4.15
C ILE A 35 29.13 32.91 -3.71
N VAL A 36 29.01 32.41 -2.48
CA VAL A 36 29.86 31.33 -2.02
C VAL A 36 29.64 30.11 -2.93
N SER A 37 30.74 29.60 -3.48
CA SER A 37 30.71 28.42 -4.35
C SER A 37 30.37 27.17 -3.55
N LYS A 38 29.66 26.22 -4.18
CA LYS A 38 29.35 24.94 -3.55
C LYS A 38 30.66 24.24 -3.13
N PRO A 39 30.77 23.75 -1.89
CA PRO A 39 31.94 22.98 -1.44
C PRO A 39 32.16 21.74 -2.31
N GLY A 40 33.43 21.37 -2.52
CA GLY A 40 33.81 20.18 -3.27
C GLY A 40 33.47 18.87 -2.54
N ILE A 41 33.52 17.75 -3.29
CA ILE A 41 33.30 16.41 -2.72
C ILE A 41 34.36 16.14 -1.63
N GLY A 42 33.90 15.81 -0.42
CA GLY A 42 34.78 15.55 0.72
C GLY A 42 35.19 16.79 1.53
N ALA A 43 34.58 17.96 1.27
CA ALA A 43 34.79 19.15 2.09
C ALA A 43 34.47 18.91 3.59
N CYS A 44 35.14 19.68 4.45
CA CYS A 44 35.00 19.51 5.90
C CYS A 44 33.65 20.04 6.40
N LYS A 45 33.21 19.60 7.58
CA LYS A 45 31.91 20.01 8.15
C LYS A 45 31.77 21.54 8.26
N ASP A 46 32.86 22.25 8.55
CA ASP A 46 32.86 23.71 8.69
C ASP A 46 32.62 24.43 7.37
N ASP A 47 33.17 23.93 6.25
CA ASP A 47 32.94 24.47 4.91
C ASP A 47 31.47 24.29 4.50
N LEU A 48 30.93 23.10 4.74
CA LEU A 48 29.51 22.80 4.49
C LEU A 48 28.61 23.72 5.33
N ARG A 49 28.97 23.93 6.61
CA ARG A 49 28.24 24.81 7.53
C ARG A 49 28.32 26.27 7.10
N PHE A 50 29.48 26.73 6.64
CA PHE A 50 29.67 28.07 6.11
C PHE A 50 28.80 28.30 4.87
N TYR A 51 28.79 27.34 3.94
CA TYR A 51 27.94 27.38 2.75
C TYR A 51 26.44 27.48 3.10
N VAL A 52 25.95 26.67 4.05
CA VAL A 52 24.54 26.74 4.47
C VAL A 52 24.22 28.07 5.17
N LYS A 53 25.14 28.65 5.95
CA LYS A 53 24.97 29.97 6.57
C LYS A 53 24.93 31.10 5.53
N ASP A 54 25.72 31.00 4.47
CA ASP A 54 25.66 31.94 3.35
C ASP A 54 24.30 31.85 2.64
N LEU A 55 23.83 30.63 2.33
CA LEU A 55 22.49 30.42 1.78
C LEU A 55 21.39 30.99 2.69
N LEU A 56 21.50 30.77 4.00
CA LEU A 56 20.59 31.35 4.99
C LEU A 56 20.58 32.88 4.96
N THR A 57 21.75 33.50 4.85
CA THR A 57 21.87 34.95 4.75
C THR A 57 21.15 35.45 3.49
N ARG A 58 21.40 34.83 2.34
CA ARG A 58 20.72 35.15 1.07
C ARG A 58 19.19 34.97 1.17
N MET A 59 18.72 33.94 1.87
CA MET A 59 17.29 33.76 2.13
C MET A 59 16.70 34.86 3.02
N LYS A 60 17.44 35.36 4.02
CA LYS A 60 16.92 36.38 4.94
C LYS A 60 16.86 37.78 4.33
N ILE A 61 17.94 38.21 3.66
CA ILE A 61 18.10 39.62 3.24
C ILE A 61 18.07 39.82 1.72
N GLY A 62 18.09 38.75 0.93
CA GLY A 62 18.08 38.84 -0.53
C GLY A 62 16.73 39.29 -1.10
N ASP A 63 16.77 39.76 -2.35
CA ASP A 63 15.58 39.95 -3.15
C ASP A 63 14.92 38.61 -3.53
N ILE A 64 13.84 38.66 -4.31
CA ILE A 64 13.08 37.47 -4.71
C ILE A 64 13.97 36.46 -5.46
N ASP A 65 14.82 36.93 -6.38
CA ASP A 65 15.69 36.07 -7.17
C ASP A 65 16.83 35.47 -6.35
N MET A 66 17.44 36.24 -5.45
CA MET A 66 18.46 35.75 -4.51
C MET A 66 17.88 34.70 -3.57
N LYS A 67 16.68 34.93 -3.03
CA LYS A 67 15.97 33.95 -2.18
C LYS A 67 15.70 32.67 -2.95
N ARG A 68 15.17 32.78 -4.16
CA ARG A 68 14.89 31.65 -5.05
C ARG A 68 16.16 30.86 -5.38
N GLN A 69 17.24 31.54 -5.76
CA GLN A 69 18.51 30.90 -6.10
C GLN A 69 19.16 30.23 -4.89
N ALA A 70 19.05 30.82 -3.70
CA ALA A 70 19.50 30.22 -2.46
C ALA A 70 18.70 28.94 -2.13
N LEU A 71 17.38 28.95 -2.31
CA LEU A 71 16.54 27.76 -2.12
C LEU A 71 16.84 26.66 -3.14
N VAL A 72 17.07 27.01 -4.41
CA VAL A 72 17.48 26.04 -5.45
C VAL A 72 18.81 25.39 -5.08
N SER A 73 19.78 26.20 -4.63
CA SER A 73 21.10 25.74 -4.23
C SER A 73 21.02 24.86 -2.97
N LEU A 74 20.22 25.26 -1.99
CA LEU A 74 19.95 24.47 -0.78
C LEU A 74 19.31 23.12 -1.14
N LEU A 75 18.30 23.14 -2.01
CA LEU A 75 17.59 21.94 -2.47
C LEU A 75 18.53 20.95 -3.17
N ALA A 76 19.46 21.44 -3.99
CA ALA A 76 20.44 20.60 -4.66
C ALA A 76 21.32 19.86 -3.63
N VAL A 77 21.88 20.59 -2.66
CA VAL A 77 22.81 19.98 -1.69
C VAL A 77 22.13 19.04 -0.69
N VAL A 78 20.90 19.33 -0.24
CA VAL A 78 20.17 18.42 0.67
C VAL A 78 19.67 17.14 0.00
N ARG A 79 19.61 17.11 -1.33
CA ARG A 79 19.24 15.91 -2.11
C ARG A 79 20.43 15.01 -2.41
N GLU A 80 21.61 15.60 -2.57
CA GLU A 80 22.82 14.88 -2.94
C GLU A 80 23.54 14.30 -1.72
N GLU A 81 23.58 15.02 -0.60
CA GLU A 81 24.40 14.67 0.56
C GLU A 81 23.65 14.87 1.89
N ASP A 82 23.40 13.76 2.61
CA ASP A 82 22.73 13.73 3.92
C ASP A 82 23.39 14.62 4.99
N LYS A 83 24.68 14.92 4.83
CA LYS A 83 25.43 15.81 5.74
C LYS A 83 24.84 17.22 5.77
N TYR A 84 24.36 17.74 4.63
CA TYR A 84 23.72 19.06 4.59
C TYR A 84 22.42 19.10 5.36
N VAL A 85 21.65 17.99 5.36
CA VAL A 85 20.40 17.90 6.13
C VAL A 85 20.68 18.03 7.62
N LYS A 86 21.71 17.34 8.14
CA LYS A 86 22.14 17.47 9.53
C LYS A 86 22.55 18.91 9.87
N ILE A 87 23.31 19.55 8.99
CA ILE A 87 23.75 20.94 9.19
C ILE A 87 22.57 21.91 9.18
N VAL A 88 21.58 21.72 8.31
CA VAL A 88 20.35 22.53 8.26
C VAL A 88 19.61 22.45 9.60
N VAL A 89 19.49 21.26 10.18
CA VAL A 89 18.85 21.07 11.49
C VAL A 89 19.69 21.65 12.63
N GLU A 90 21.02 21.48 12.59
CA GLU A 90 21.94 22.04 13.59
C GLU A 90 21.95 23.57 13.61
N ILE A 91 21.78 24.24 12.46
CA ILE A 91 21.70 25.70 12.38
C ILE A 91 20.34 26.20 12.90
N GLY A 92 19.28 25.38 12.85
CA GLY A 92 17.95 25.65 13.43
C GLY A 92 17.17 26.78 12.75
N GLU A 93 17.76 27.97 12.65
CA GLU A 93 17.22 29.15 11.96
C GLU A 93 16.83 28.88 10.52
N VAL A 94 17.52 27.96 9.84
CA VAL A 94 17.17 27.56 8.46
C VAL A 94 15.74 27.02 8.43
N LEU A 95 15.36 26.19 9.40
CA LEU A 95 14.00 25.65 9.47
C LEU A 95 12.98 26.75 9.72
N GLY A 96 13.28 27.72 10.60
CA GLY A 96 12.39 28.86 10.85
C GLY A 96 12.14 29.70 9.58
N VAL A 97 13.19 29.99 8.81
CA VAL A 97 13.07 30.72 7.53
C VAL A 97 12.27 29.92 6.50
N LEU A 98 12.54 28.62 6.37
CA LEU A 98 11.80 27.75 5.45
C LEU A 98 10.31 27.66 5.82
N VAL A 99 10.00 27.49 7.11
CA VAL A 99 8.61 27.48 7.60
C VAL A 99 7.93 28.82 7.31
N GLY A 100 8.59 29.95 7.55
CA GLY A 100 8.06 31.28 7.22
C GLY A 100 7.81 31.47 5.72
N PHE A 101 8.63 30.86 4.86
CA PHE A 101 8.42 30.88 3.41
C PHE A 101 7.19 30.12 2.92
N LEU A 102 6.61 29.24 3.73
CA LEU A 102 5.35 28.59 3.37
C LEU A 102 4.18 29.58 3.32
N ASP A 103 4.26 30.69 4.07
CA ASP A 103 3.21 31.72 4.12
C ASP A 103 3.46 32.88 3.13
N THR A 104 4.51 32.81 2.31
CA THR A 104 4.78 33.88 1.34
C THR A 104 3.81 33.81 0.16
N PRO A 105 3.37 34.96 -0.39
CA PRO A 105 2.53 34.97 -1.59
C PRO A 105 3.29 34.60 -2.87
N GLU A 106 4.63 34.55 -2.82
CA GLU A 106 5.49 34.24 -3.96
C GLU A 106 5.53 32.73 -4.23
N PRO A 107 4.86 32.22 -5.28
CA PRO A 107 4.69 30.78 -5.49
C PRO A 107 6.02 30.07 -5.67
N GLY A 108 6.98 30.66 -6.38
CA GLY A 108 8.29 30.06 -6.60
C GLY A 108 9.10 29.86 -5.30
N ILE A 109 8.94 30.75 -4.32
CA ILE A 109 9.59 30.65 -3.01
C ILE A 109 8.85 29.62 -2.14
N GLN A 110 7.52 29.70 -2.07
CA GLN A 110 6.68 28.78 -1.32
C GLN A 110 6.89 27.33 -1.76
N GLU A 111 6.88 27.08 -3.08
CA GLU A 111 7.07 25.76 -3.68
C GLU A 111 8.45 25.16 -3.36
N LEU A 112 9.51 25.94 -3.56
CA LEU A 112 10.87 25.50 -3.27
C LEU A 112 11.06 25.24 -1.78
N SER A 113 10.49 26.08 -0.91
CA SER A 113 10.55 25.87 0.53
C SER A 113 9.85 24.57 0.94
N ALA A 114 8.60 24.35 0.49
CA ALA A 114 7.86 23.11 0.72
C ALA A 114 8.63 21.87 0.25
N LYS A 115 9.32 21.98 -0.89
CA LYS A 115 10.15 20.91 -1.46
C LYS A 115 11.39 20.62 -0.61
N VAL A 116 12.11 21.64 -0.14
CA VAL A 116 13.26 21.48 0.78
C VAL A 116 12.81 20.83 2.08
N ILE A 117 11.74 21.36 2.70
CA ILE A 117 11.16 20.80 3.93
C ILE A 117 10.75 19.35 3.73
N SER A 118 10.13 19.00 2.60
CA SER A 118 9.77 17.61 2.27
C SER A 118 10.99 16.70 2.20
N VAL A 119 12.12 17.16 1.63
CA VAL A 119 13.37 16.37 1.62
C VAL A 119 13.88 16.16 3.05
N VAL A 120 13.94 17.22 3.87
CA VAL A 120 14.38 17.14 5.27
C VAL A 120 13.47 16.21 6.08
N ALA A 121 12.15 16.24 5.86
CA ALA A 121 11.17 15.35 6.50
C ALA A 121 11.34 13.87 6.12
N GLY A 122 12.14 13.56 5.08
CA GLY A 122 12.53 12.20 4.73
C GLY A 122 13.51 11.56 5.72
N PHE A 123 14.11 12.34 6.60
CA PHE A 123 15.07 11.87 7.60
C PHE A 123 14.40 11.83 8.98
N ASP A 124 14.32 10.64 9.58
CA ASP A 124 13.56 10.42 10.83
C ASP A 124 14.05 11.32 11.99
N LEU A 125 15.37 11.53 12.09
CA LEU A 125 16.00 12.42 13.06
C LEU A 125 15.53 13.88 12.96
N CYS A 126 15.04 14.30 11.80
CA CYS A 126 14.65 15.69 11.52
C CYS A 126 13.16 15.93 11.71
N LYS A 127 12.32 14.87 11.67
CA LYS A 127 10.86 14.98 11.76
C LYS A 127 10.41 15.66 13.05
N GLY A 128 11.00 15.28 14.19
CA GLY A 128 10.69 15.89 15.49
C GLY A 128 10.98 17.39 15.53
N THR A 129 12.17 17.81 15.06
CA THR A 129 12.55 19.22 15.01
C THR A 129 11.66 20.03 14.07
N LEU A 130 11.29 19.48 12.91
CA LEU A 130 10.37 20.13 11.98
C LEU A 130 9.00 20.39 12.61
N VAL A 131 8.46 19.41 13.33
CA VAL A 131 7.18 19.56 14.05
C VAL A 131 7.31 20.60 15.17
N CYS A 132 8.41 20.57 15.93
CA CYS A 132 8.68 21.59 16.97
C CYS A 132 8.80 23.01 16.40
N SER A 133 9.28 23.15 15.16
CA SER A 133 9.31 24.43 14.43
C SER A 133 7.94 24.90 13.92
N GLY A 134 6.85 24.16 14.18
CA GLY A 134 5.50 24.56 13.83
C GLY A 134 5.13 24.36 12.36
N VAL A 135 5.77 23.43 11.65
CA VAL A 135 5.62 23.27 10.19
C VAL A 135 4.23 22.79 9.72
N ILE A 136 3.44 22.13 10.58
CA ILE A 136 2.19 21.46 10.17
C ILE A 136 1.13 22.47 9.70
N ALA A 137 0.85 23.51 10.50
CA ALA A 137 -0.15 24.53 10.15
C ALA A 137 0.14 25.25 8.82
N PRO A 138 1.37 25.77 8.58
CA PRO A 138 1.72 26.35 7.28
C PRO A 138 1.59 25.36 6.11
N LEU A 139 1.97 24.09 6.28
CA LEU A 139 1.78 23.08 5.23
C LEU A 139 0.30 22.86 4.91
N VAL A 140 -0.58 22.84 5.91
CA VAL A 140 -2.03 22.73 5.70
C VAL A 140 -2.56 23.96 4.95
N ARG A 141 -2.12 25.17 5.29
CA ARG A 141 -2.49 26.37 4.51
C ARG A 141 -2.06 26.28 3.05
N VAL A 142 -0.86 25.75 2.77
CA VAL A 142 -0.41 25.52 1.39
C VAL A 142 -1.33 24.53 0.66
N LEU A 143 -1.87 23.50 1.33
CA LEU A 143 -2.87 22.60 0.72
C LEU A 143 -4.15 23.34 0.31
N GLU A 144 -4.58 24.32 1.10
CA GLU A 144 -5.79 25.09 0.86
C GLU A 144 -5.62 26.09 -0.29
N CYS A 145 -4.61 26.97 -0.21
CA CYS A 145 -4.48 28.13 -1.10
C CYS A 145 -3.22 28.14 -1.99
N GLY A 146 -2.32 27.17 -1.86
CA GLY A 146 -1.08 27.11 -2.63
C GLY A 146 -1.27 26.75 -4.12
N SER A 147 -0.20 26.90 -4.90
CA SER A 147 -0.14 26.41 -6.29
C SER A 147 -0.25 24.88 -6.36
N ALA A 148 -0.51 24.32 -7.54
CA ALA A 148 -0.57 22.85 -7.72
C ALA A 148 0.74 22.18 -7.23
N ALA A 149 1.90 22.75 -7.58
CA ALA A 149 3.19 22.26 -7.11
C ALA A 149 3.36 22.45 -5.59
N GLY A 150 2.91 23.57 -5.03
CA GLY A 150 2.92 23.80 -3.59
C GLY A 150 2.11 22.76 -2.83
N LYS A 151 0.88 22.49 -3.28
CA LYS A 151 -0.02 21.48 -2.71
C LYS A 151 0.58 20.07 -2.79
N GLU A 152 1.19 19.72 -3.92
CA GLU A 152 1.90 18.46 -4.11
C GLU A 152 3.01 18.26 -3.07
N TRP A 153 3.90 19.25 -2.92
CA TRP A 153 5.01 19.16 -1.97
C TRP A 153 4.55 19.22 -0.51
N ALA A 154 3.51 20.00 -0.21
CA ALA A 154 2.89 20.04 1.10
C ALA A 154 2.28 18.67 1.48
N ALA A 155 1.53 18.04 0.57
CA ALA A 155 0.95 16.72 0.78
C ALA A 155 2.05 15.65 0.97
N ARG A 156 3.12 15.69 0.17
CA ARG A 156 4.27 14.78 0.36
C ARG A 156 4.97 14.97 1.70
N CYS A 157 5.14 16.22 2.15
CA CYS A 157 5.74 16.51 3.43
C CYS A 157 4.86 15.99 4.58
N LEU A 158 3.56 16.31 4.56
CA LEU A 158 2.61 15.82 5.55
C LEU A 158 2.52 14.30 5.56
N ASN A 159 2.61 13.63 4.41
CA ASN A 159 2.58 12.17 4.33
C ASN A 159 3.76 11.55 5.11
N LYS A 160 4.95 12.16 5.02
CA LYS A 160 6.14 11.73 5.77
C LYS A 160 6.01 12.02 7.26
N LEU A 161 5.48 13.18 7.63
CA LEU A 161 5.32 13.57 9.03
C LEU A 161 4.25 12.74 9.75
N THR A 162 3.14 12.45 9.08
CA THR A 162 2.02 11.66 9.65
C THR A 162 2.29 10.17 9.74
N GLN A 163 3.44 9.68 9.28
CA GLN A 163 3.92 8.35 9.67
C GLN A 163 4.09 8.22 11.18
N ASN A 164 4.34 9.33 11.89
CA ASN A 164 4.13 9.40 13.33
C ASN A 164 2.67 9.80 13.61
N ALA A 165 1.93 8.90 14.28
CA ALA A 165 0.53 9.08 14.63
C ALA A 165 0.29 10.29 15.56
N ASP A 166 1.28 10.72 16.35
CA ASP A 166 1.17 11.89 17.23
C ASP A 166 0.84 13.18 16.45
N ASN A 167 1.25 13.24 15.18
CA ASN A 167 1.02 14.39 14.32
C ASN A 167 -0.42 14.44 13.75
N ALA A 168 -1.20 13.37 13.89
CA ALA A 168 -2.51 13.25 13.27
C ALA A 168 -3.49 14.32 13.77
N TRP A 169 -3.52 14.55 15.10
CA TRP A 169 -4.36 15.57 15.72
C TRP A 169 -4.01 16.98 15.26
N SER A 170 -2.73 17.30 15.12
CA SER A 170 -2.31 18.62 14.63
C SER A 170 -2.77 18.85 13.19
N VAL A 171 -2.62 17.85 12.30
CA VAL A 171 -3.13 17.96 10.92
C VAL A 171 -4.64 18.16 10.90
N SER A 172 -5.39 17.39 11.69
CA SER A 172 -6.85 17.50 11.75
C SER A 172 -7.30 18.84 12.34
N ALA A 173 -6.70 19.29 13.44
CA ALA A 173 -7.06 20.54 14.12
C ALA A 173 -6.83 21.78 13.26
N HIS A 174 -5.90 21.72 12.30
CA HIS A 174 -5.66 22.80 11.34
C HIS A 174 -6.51 22.70 10.07
N GLY A 175 -7.50 21.79 10.00
CA GLY A 175 -8.36 21.64 8.82
C GLY A 175 -7.77 20.77 7.70
N GLY A 176 -6.66 20.09 7.96
CA GLY A 176 -5.93 19.33 6.96
C GLY A 176 -6.74 18.21 6.32
N VAL A 177 -7.63 17.56 7.07
CA VAL A 177 -8.49 16.49 6.53
C VAL A 177 -9.39 17.02 5.42
N THR A 178 -10.10 18.12 5.65
CA THR A 178 -10.98 18.74 4.65
C THR A 178 -10.19 19.19 3.43
N ALA A 179 -9.02 19.83 3.62
CA ALA A 179 -8.16 20.25 2.51
C ALA A 179 -7.69 19.07 1.64
N LEU A 180 -7.32 17.95 2.26
CA LEU A 180 -6.90 16.72 1.57
C LEU A 180 -8.07 16.06 0.84
N LEU A 181 -9.27 16.03 1.43
CA LEU A 181 -10.46 15.50 0.76
C LEU A 181 -10.82 16.33 -0.48
N MET A 182 -10.72 17.65 -0.40
CA MET A 182 -10.92 18.55 -1.53
C MET A 182 -9.92 18.28 -2.68
N ILE A 183 -8.66 17.98 -2.35
CA ILE A 183 -7.67 17.56 -3.36
C ILE A 183 -8.08 16.22 -3.98
N CYS A 184 -8.52 15.25 -3.18
CA CYS A 184 -8.94 13.93 -3.66
C CYS A 184 -10.22 13.97 -4.52
N SER A 185 -11.12 14.93 -4.30
CA SER A 185 -12.36 15.06 -5.07
C SER A 185 -12.28 16.05 -6.24
N GLY A 186 -11.25 16.90 -6.28
CA GLY A 186 -11.11 17.99 -7.24
C GLY A 186 -10.79 17.53 -8.67
N GLU A 187 -11.47 18.10 -9.66
CA GLU A 187 -11.27 17.77 -11.07
C GLU A 187 -9.94 18.27 -11.65
N CYS A 188 -9.37 19.33 -11.05
CA CYS A 188 -8.07 19.88 -11.44
C CYS A 188 -6.88 19.24 -10.70
N SER A 189 -7.11 18.22 -9.86
CA SER A 189 -6.06 17.57 -9.10
C SER A 189 -5.27 16.58 -9.96
N THR A 190 -3.94 16.64 -9.86
CA THR A 190 -3.06 15.70 -10.56
C THR A 190 -2.85 14.43 -9.74
N ALA A 191 -2.46 13.33 -10.39
CA ALA A 191 -2.10 12.09 -9.71
C ALA A 191 -0.98 12.28 -8.67
N GLU A 192 -0.03 13.17 -8.97
CA GLU A 192 1.09 13.54 -8.09
C GLU A 192 0.64 14.22 -6.79
N MET A 193 -0.52 14.90 -6.79
CA MET A 193 -1.13 15.47 -5.60
C MET A 193 -2.02 14.46 -4.87
N ILE A 194 -2.80 13.67 -5.60
CA ILE A 194 -3.78 12.75 -5.03
C ILE A 194 -3.08 11.62 -4.26
N GLY A 195 -2.04 11.01 -4.83
CA GLY A 195 -1.33 9.88 -4.20
C GLY A 195 -0.83 10.20 -2.78
N PRO A 196 -0.03 11.27 -2.59
CA PRO A 196 0.40 11.71 -1.26
C PRO A 196 -0.77 12.08 -0.34
N SER A 197 -1.83 12.68 -0.88
CA SER A 197 -3.01 13.07 -0.10
C SER A 197 -3.76 11.85 0.46
N CYS A 198 -3.93 10.80 -0.35
CA CYS A 198 -4.44 9.50 0.08
C CYS A 198 -3.54 8.88 1.16
N GLY A 199 -2.22 9.02 1.02
CA GLY A 199 -1.24 8.56 2.01
C GLY A 199 -1.41 9.25 3.37
N VAL A 200 -1.54 10.58 3.38
CA VAL A 200 -1.83 11.33 4.62
C VAL A 200 -3.12 10.83 5.24
N LEU A 201 -4.22 10.84 4.48
CA LEU A 201 -5.53 10.43 5.00
C LEU A 201 -5.49 9.01 5.57
N ARG A 202 -4.80 8.08 4.92
CA ARG A 202 -4.62 6.71 5.41
C ARG A 202 -3.86 6.66 6.73
N ASN A 203 -2.82 7.47 6.92
CA ASN A 203 -2.08 7.52 8.18
C ASN A 203 -2.95 8.06 9.34
N LEU A 204 -3.90 8.94 9.03
CA LEU A 204 -4.81 9.54 10.01
C LEU A 204 -5.95 8.59 10.45
N VAL A 205 -6.26 7.54 9.68
CA VAL A 205 -7.33 6.57 9.98
C VAL A 205 -7.16 5.90 11.36
N GLY A 206 -5.93 5.80 11.86
CA GLY A 206 -5.65 5.19 13.17
C GLY A 206 -6.21 5.96 14.37
N VAL A 207 -6.68 7.20 14.19
CA VAL A 207 -7.34 8.00 15.23
C VAL A 207 -8.85 7.96 14.99
N GLU A 208 -9.61 7.31 15.88
CA GLU A 208 -11.03 7.03 15.68
C GLU A 208 -11.89 8.30 15.54
N GLU A 209 -11.57 9.39 16.24
CA GLU A 209 -12.27 10.67 16.09
C GLU A 209 -12.08 11.26 14.68
N ILE A 210 -10.85 11.19 14.16
CA ILE A 210 -10.52 11.69 12.82
C ILE A 210 -11.17 10.79 11.76
N LYS A 211 -11.10 9.47 11.94
CA LYS A 211 -11.76 8.50 11.07
C LYS A 211 -13.27 8.75 10.97
N ARG A 212 -13.94 8.97 12.10
CA ARG A 212 -15.37 9.30 12.14
C ARG A 212 -15.67 10.60 11.41
N PHE A 213 -14.86 11.63 11.63
CA PHE A 213 -14.98 12.89 10.88
C PHE A 213 -14.83 12.68 9.37
N MET A 214 -13.85 11.90 8.91
CA MET A 214 -13.71 11.58 7.48
C MET A 214 -14.94 10.87 6.90
N VAL A 215 -15.53 9.95 7.65
CA VAL A 215 -16.75 9.24 7.26
C VAL A 215 -17.93 10.20 7.13
N GLU A 216 -18.10 11.12 8.09
CA GLU A 216 -19.13 12.17 8.07
C GLU A 216 -18.95 13.11 6.87
N GLU A 217 -17.71 13.42 6.48
CA GLU A 217 -17.36 14.20 5.29
C GLU A 217 -17.51 13.41 3.97
N GLY A 218 -18.06 12.19 3.99
CA GLY A 218 -18.38 11.44 2.78
C GLY A 218 -17.17 10.82 2.07
N VAL A 219 -16.06 10.59 2.79
CA VAL A 219 -14.81 10.07 2.20
C VAL A 219 -14.99 8.76 1.43
N VAL A 220 -15.92 7.89 1.84
CA VAL A 220 -16.17 6.61 1.18
C VAL A 220 -16.62 6.80 -0.27
N SER A 221 -17.52 7.75 -0.52
CA SER A 221 -18.01 8.05 -1.87
C SER A 221 -16.90 8.61 -2.76
N ILE A 222 -16.09 9.53 -2.22
CA ILE A 222 -14.92 10.11 -2.89
C ILE A 222 -13.96 9.00 -3.33
N PHE A 223 -13.62 8.09 -2.43
CA PHE A 223 -12.64 7.04 -2.72
C PHE A 223 -13.17 5.95 -3.63
N VAL A 224 -14.46 5.59 -3.55
CA VAL A 224 -15.08 4.67 -4.53
C VAL A 224 -15.11 5.30 -5.94
N LYS A 225 -15.25 6.63 -6.05
CA LYS A 225 -15.06 7.34 -7.33
C LYS A 225 -13.61 7.27 -7.80
N LEU A 226 -12.63 7.48 -6.92
CA LEU A 226 -11.20 7.39 -7.27
C LEU A 226 -10.74 5.99 -7.70
N VAL A 227 -11.35 4.92 -7.16
CA VAL A 227 -11.13 3.55 -7.66
C VAL A 227 -11.46 3.42 -9.15
N ARG A 228 -12.31 4.30 -9.71
CA ARG A 228 -12.67 4.31 -11.14
C ARG A 228 -11.76 5.23 -11.98
N SER A 229 -10.69 5.77 -11.40
CA SER A 229 -9.70 6.58 -12.12
C SER A 229 -9.01 5.79 -13.24
N LYS A 230 -8.57 6.50 -14.28
CA LYS A 230 -7.71 5.95 -15.35
C LYS A 230 -6.24 5.89 -14.93
N ASP A 231 -5.87 6.64 -13.89
CA ASP A 231 -4.51 6.62 -13.34
C ASP A 231 -4.37 5.45 -12.36
N ASP A 232 -3.47 4.52 -12.70
CA ASP A 232 -3.22 3.30 -11.93
C ASP A 232 -2.75 3.60 -10.50
N MET A 233 -1.92 4.63 -10.31
CA MET A 233 -1.39 4.99 -9.00
C MET A 233 -2.51 5.56 -8.10
N VAL A 234 -3.36 6.42 -8.65
CA VAL A 234 -4.53 6.96 -7.94
C VAL A 234 -5.49 5.82 -7.55
N GLN A 235 -5.77 4.91 -8.48
CA GLN A 235 -6.62 3.76 -8.24
C GLN A 235 -6.07 2.87 -7.11
N MET A 236 -4.78 2.53 -7.14
CA MET A 236 -4.14 1.72 -6.08
C MET A 236 -4.20 2.41 -4.72
N ASN A 237 -3.83 3.69 -4.63
CA ASN A 237 -3.90 4.45 -3.39
C ASN A 237 -5.34 4.52 -2.85
N ALA A 238 -6.34 4.64 -3.73
CA ALA A 238 -7.73 4.67 -3.32
C ALA A 238 -8.19 3.33 -2.74
N MET A 239 -7.81 2.20 -3.36
CA MET A 239 -8.12 0.87 -2.85
C MET A 239 -7.43 0.59 -1.51
N GLU A 240 -6.18 1.01 -1.33
CA GLU A 240 -5.46 0.88 -0.06
C GLU A 240 -6.10 1.70 1.06
N PHE A 241 -6.55 2.93 0.75
CA PHE A 241 -7.28 3.75 1.72
C PHE A 241 -8.61 3.11 2.11
N LEU A 242 -9.41 2.63 1.15
CA LEU A 242 -10.70 1.97 1.44
C LEU A 242 -10.52 0.76 2.36
N GLN A 243 -9.47 -0.03 2.15
CA GLN A 243 -9.12 -1.14 3.04
C GLN A 243 -8.77 -0.66 4.46
N ALA A 244 -8.01 0.42 4.58
CA ALA A 244 -7.62 0.97 5.88
C ALA A 244 -8.83 1.51 6.65
N ILE A 245 -9.65 2.37 6.04
CA ILE A 245 -10.79 2.99 6.73
C ILE A 245 -11.88 1.98 7.10
N ALA A 246 -12.05 0.92 6.31
CA ALA A 246 -13.00 -0.15 6.58
C ALA A 246 -12.46 -1.25 7.50
N SER A 247 -11.20 -1.18 7.92
CA SER A 247 -10.58 -2.17 8.79
C SER A 247 -11.29 -2.21 10.15
N GLY A 248 -11.79 -3.39 10.53
CA GLY A 248 -12.53 -3.56 11.79
C GLY A 248 -13.92 -2.90 11.83
N ASP A 249 -14.34 -2.18 10.79
CA ASP A 249 -15.56 -1.37 10.79
C ASP A 249 -16.60 -1.86 9.77
N GLU A 250 -17.64 -2.55 10.26
CA GLU A 250 -18.70 -3.09 9.42
C GLU A 250 -19.60 -1.99 8.83
N ILE A 251 -19.82 -0.89 9.54
CA ILE A 251 -20.65 0.22 9.04
C ILE A 251 -19.96 0.83 7.82
N THR A 252 -18.65 1.06 7.92
CA THR A 252 -17.85 1.55 6.78
C THR A 252 -17.81 0.57 5.62
N ARG A 253 -17.69 -0.74 5.87
CA ARG A 253 -17.82 -1.76 4.79
C ARG A 253 -19.18 -1.70 4.09
N GLN A 254 -20.27 -1.56 4.84
CA GLN A 254 -21.61 -1.42 4.25
C GLN A 254 -21.76 -0.14 3.42
N MET A 255 -21.15 0.97 3.84
CA MET A 255 -21.10 2.20 3.04
C MET A 255 -20.34 1.97 1.71
N VAL A 256 -19.19 1.28 1.73
CA VAL A 256 -18.44 0.95 0.51
C VAL A 256 -19.30 0.15 -0.48
N ILE A 257 -20.10 -0.80 0.02
CA ILE A 257 -21.02 -1.59 -0.81
C ILE A 257 -22.11 -0.69 -1.40
N LYS A 258 -22.75 0.14 -0.59
CA LYS A 258 -23.82 1.06 -1.00
C LYS A 258 -23.36 2.04 -2.09
N GLU A 259 -22.12 2.52 -2.01
CA GLU A 259 -21.49 3.41 -3.01
C GLU A 259 -21.05 2.66 -4.30
N GLY A 260 -21.29 1.35 -4.39
CA GLY A 260 -20.97 0.54 -5.56
C GLY A 260 -19.50 0.11 -5.63
N GLY A 261 -18.84 -0.06 -4.47
CA GLY A 261 -17.45 -0.50 -4.36
C GLY A 261 -17.20 -1.89 -4.96
N ILE A 262 -18.15 -2.82 -4.86
CA ILE A 262 -18.04 -4.15 -5.48
C ILE A 262 -17.87 -4.02 -7.00
N CYS A 263 -18.79 -3.33 -7.68
CA CYS A 263 -18.71 -3.13 -9.12
C CYS A 263 -17.45 -2.37 -9.55
N ALA A 264 -17.01 -1.39 -8.75
CA ALA A 264 -15.79 -0.64 -9.03
C ALA A 264 -14.55 -1.54 -9.01
N LEU A 265 -14.42 -2.41 -8.01
CA LEU A 265 -13.29 -3.33 -7.87
C LEU A 265 -13.31 -4.45 -8.92
N LEU A 266 -14.50 -5.01 -9.21
CA LEU A 266 -14.61 -6.06 -10.23
C LEU A 266 -14.29 -5.54 -11.64
N LYS A 267 -14.54 -4.26 -11.93
CA LYS A 267 -14.17 -3.64 -13.21
C LYS A 267 -12.65 -3.60 -13.44
N ILE A 268 -11.85 -3.48 -12.37
CA ILE A 268 -10.37 -3.54 -12.45
C ILE A 268 -9.92 -4.96 -12.79
N LEU A 269 -10.68 -5.95 -12.33
CA LEU A 269 -10.45 -7.37 -12.59
C LEU A 269 -11.02 -7.84 -13.94
N ASP A 270 -11.59 -6.95 -14.75
CA ASP A 270 -11.99 -7.32 -16.11
C ASP A 270 -10.72 -7.68 -16.92
N PRO A 271 -10.60 -8.90 -17.47
CA PRO A 271 -9.46 -9.29 -18.30
C PRO A 271 -9.29 -8.43 -19.55
N LEU A 272 -10.36 -7.77 -20.01
CA LEU A 272 -10.34 -6.87 -21.16
C LEU A 272 -9.93 -5.44 -20.78
N SER A 273 -9.80 -5.14 -19.49
CA SER A 273 -9.36 -3.82 -19.02
C SER A 273 -7.86 -3.62 -19.28
N ALA A 274 -7.49 -2.38 -19.58
CA ALA A 274 -6.09 -1.99 -19.78
C ALA A 274 -5.30 -1.80 -18.46
N GLN A 275 -5.84 -2.26 -17.33
CA GLN A 275 -5.21 -2.04 -16.01
C GLN A 275 -3.96 -2.89 -15.83
N SER A 276 -2.99 -2.37 -15.08
CA SER A 276 -1.79 -3.13 -14.74
C SER A 276 -2.09 -4.35 -13.85
N ASN A 277 -1.18 -5.32 -13.90
CA ASN A 277 -1.23 -6.48 -13.00
C ASN A 277 -1.09 -6.06 -11.53
N LYS A 278 -0.41 -4.94 -11.25
CA LYS A 278 -0.32 -4.39 -9.90
C LYS A 278 -1.67 -3.88 -9.39
N SER A 279 -2.42 -3.13 -10.20
CA SER A 279 -3.79 -2.71 -9.87
C SER A 279 -4.70 -3.91 -9.59
N ARG A 280 -4.56 -5.00 -10.37
CA ARG A 280 -5.31 -6.26 -10.15
C ARG A 280 -4.96 -6.96 -8.84
N GLU A 281 -3.68 -7.04 -8.50
CA GLU A 281 -3.25 -7.58 -7.20
C GLU A 281 -3.86 -6.81 -6.03
N VAL A 282 -3.84 -5.47 -6.10
CA VAL A 282 -4.40 -4.62 -5.05
C VAL A 282 -5.92 -4.74 -4.99
N ALA A 283 -6.61 -4.83 -6.14
CA ALA A 283 -8.05 -5.04 -6.20
C ALA A 283 -8.48 -6.38 -5.60
N LEU A 284 -7.75 -7.46 -5.87
CA LEU A 284 -8.02 -8.78 -5.27
C LEU A 284 -7.90 -8.75 -3.75
N ARG A 285 -6.85 -8.10 -3.20
CA ARG A 285 -6.67 -7.92 -1.75
C ARG A 285 -7.76 -7.03 -1.15
N ALA A 286 -8.16 -5.98 -1.86
CA ALA A 286 -9.25 -5.11 -1.42
C ALA A 286 -10.58 -5.87 -1.35
N ILE A 287 -10.89 -6.71 -2.32
CA ILE A 287 -12.10 -7.55 -2.32
C ILE A 287 -12.10 -8.50 -1.12
N GLU A 288 -10.98 -9.17 -0.83
CA GLU A 288 -10.84 -10.02 0.36
C GLU A 288 -11.13 -9.23 1.64
N ASN A 289 -10.41 -8.12 1.85
CA ASN A 289 -10.46 -7.34 3.09
C ASN A 289 -11.81 -6.63 3.31
N LEU A 290 -12.48 -6.21 2.24
CA LEU A 290 -13.73 -5.43 2.33
C LEU A 290 -14.99 -6.30 2.41
N PHE A 291 -14.98 -7.49 1.81
CA PHE A 291 -16.23 -8.21 1.56
C PHE A 291 -16.28 -9.64 2.09
N PHE A 292 -15.18 -10.20 2.59
CA PHE A 292 -15.19 -11.58 3.12
C PHE A 292 -15.66 -11.69 4.57
N SER A 293 -15.95 -10.56 5.24
CA SER A 293 -16.46 -10.55 6.62
C SER A 293 -17.92 -11.01 6.74
N SER A 294 -18.70 -10.94 5.66
CA SER A 294 -20.14 -11.20 5.67
C SER A 294 -20.56 -12.13 4.53
N ALA A 295 -21.34 -13.16 4.87
CA ALA A 295 -21.89 -14.09 3.89
C ALA A 295 -22.76 -13.39 2.83
N SER A 296 -23.47 -12.32 3.20
CA SER A 296 -24.28 -11.52 2.28
C SER A 296 -23.41 -10.86 1.20
N CYS A 297 -22.28 -10.29 1.61
CA CYS A 297 -21.33 -9.64 0.71
C CYS A 297 -20.66 -10.65 -0.22
N ILE A 298 -20.29 -11.82 0.30
CA ILE A 298 -19.77 -12.94 -0.51
C ILE A 298 -20.79 -13.37 -1.56
N ASN A 299 -22.07 -13.55 -1.19
CA ASN A 299 -23.12 -13.91 -2.14
C ASN A 299 -23.29 -12.83 -3.22
N MET A 300 -23.20 -11.56 -2.86
CA MET A 300 -23.24 -10.46 -3.81
C MET A 300 -22.07 -10.52 -4.79
N LEU A 301 -20.83 -10.72 -4.32
CA LEU A 301 -19.65 -10.92 -5.19
C LEU A 301 -19.84 -12.08 -6.17
N VAL A 302 -20.35 -13.21 -5.68
CA VAL A 302 -20.62 -14.40 -6.50
C VAL A 302 -21.65 -14.07 -7.58
N ASN A 303 -22.73 -13.36 -7.24
CA ASN A 303 -23.75 -12.94 -8.20
C ASN A 303 -23.21 -11.97 -9.27
N PHE A 304 -22.18 -11.18 -8.95
CA PHE A 304 -21.49 -10.31 -9.90
C PHE A 304 -20.38 -11.01 -10.72
N GLY A 305 -20.28 -12.35 -10.64
CA GLY A 305 -19.35 -13.11 -11.47
C GLY A 305 -17.90 -13.15 -10.95
N PHE A 306 -17.69 -12.92 -9.65
CA PHE A 306 -16.34 -12.90 -9.07
C PHE A 306 -15.62 -14.25 -9.17
N LEU A 307 -16.34 -15.37 -9.11
CA LEU A 307 -15.74 -16.70 -9.18
C LEU A 307 -15.14 -16.99 -10.56
N GLU A 308 -15.81 -16.55 -11.63
CA GLU A 308 -15.33 -16.67 -13.01
C GLU A 308 -14.04 -15.87 -13.20
N LEU A 309 -13.97 -14.66 -12.65
CA LEU A 309 -12.77 -13.82 -12.68
C LEU A 309 -11.60 -14.47 -11.92
N LEU A 310 -11.84 -14.99 -10.73
CA LEU A 310 -10.82 -15.72 -9.97
C LEU A 310 -10.28 -16.93 -10.74
N VAL A 311 -11.15 -17.77 -11.32
CA VAL A 311 -10.73 -18.92 -12.13
C VAL A 311 -9.96 -18.46 -13.36
N HIS A 312 -10.38 -17.36 -14.01
CA HIS A 312 -9.65 -16.78 -15.13
C HIS A 312 -8.21 -16.44 -14.72
N TYR A 313 -8.02 -15.70 -13.63
CA TYR A 313 -6.68 -15.29 -13.18
C TYR A 313 -5.84 -16.46 -12.69
N LEU A 314 -6.43 -17.48 -12.04
CA LEU A 314 -5.71 -18.71 -11.71
C LEU A 314 -5.16 -19.42 -12.95
N ARG A 315 -5.89 -19.39 -14.07
CA ARG A 315 -5.52 -20.09 -15.32
C ARG A 315 -4.61 -19.29 -16.23
N LYS A 316 -4.84 -17.98 -16.35
CA LYS A 316 -4.27 -17.11 -17.40
C LYS A 316 -3.54 -15.88 -16.85
N GLY A 317 -3.58 -15.65 -15.53
CA GLY A 317 -2.88 -14.53 -14.91
C GLY A 317 -1.37 -14.69 -14.98
N GLU A 318 -0.65 -13.57 -14.86
CA GLU A 318 0.78 -13.59 -14.56
C GLU A 318 1.02 -14.22 -13.18
N ALA A 319 2.22 -14.77 -12.95
CA ALA A 319 2.58 -15.49 -11.73
C ALA A 319 2.21 -14.72 -10.44
N SER A 320 2.45 -13.41 -10.38
CA SER A 320 2.12 -12.59 -9.21
C SER A 320 0.60 -12.48 -8.98
N VAL A 321 -0.18 -12.31 -10.05
CA VAL A 321 -1.65 -12.24 -9.97
C VAL A 321 -2.25 -13.61 -9.66
N GLN A 322 -1.68 -14.69 -10.22
CA GLN A 322 -2.06 -16.07 -9.91
C GLN A 322 -1.91 -16.39 -8.43
N GLU A 323 -0.78 -16.01 -7.83
CA GLU A 323 -0.52 -16.23 -6.41
C GLU A 323 -1.54 -15.48 -5.54
N ILE A 324 -1.83 -14.22 -5.86
CA ILE A 324 -2.84 -13.45 -5.12
C ILE A 324 -4.25 -14.01 -5.35
N ALA A 325 -4.60 -14.43 -6.56
CA ALA A 325 -5.88 -15.08 -6.85
C ALA A 325 -6.04 -16.40 -6.08
N LEU A 326 -4.96 -17.19 -5.95
CA LEU A 326 -4.93 -18.41 -5.15
C LEU A 326 -5.15 -18.10 -3.67
N LYS A 327 -4.48 -17.06 -3.15
CA LYS A 327 -4.67 -16.59 -1.77
C LYS A 327 -6.10 -16.19 -1.50
N VAL A 328 -6.70 -15.39 -2.38
CA VAL A 328 -8.09 -14.96 -2.25
C VAL A 328 -9.06 -16.14 -2.35
N ALA A 329 -8.83 -17.09 -3.27
CA ALA A 329 -9.65 -18.30 -3.39
C ALA A 329 -9.55 -19.21 -2.15
N SER A 330 -8.35 -19.39 -1.60
CA SER A 330 -8.12 -20.14 -0.36
C SER A 330 -8.80 -19.48 0.84
N ARG A 331 -8.70 -18.14 0.94
CA ARG A 331 -9.40 -17.36 1.95
C ARG A 331 -10.91 -17.49 1.83
N LEU A 332 -11.46 -17.38 0.63
CA LEU A 332 -12.88 -17.60 0.37
C LEU A 332 -13.33 -19.01 0.81
N CYS A 333 -12.51 -20.03 0.52
CA CYS A 333 -12.75 -21.41 0.97
C CYS A 333 -12.81 -21.54 2.50
N SER A 334 -12.05 -20.74 3.24
CA SER A 334 -12.04 -20.76 4.71
C SER A 334 -13.25 -20.09 5.36
N THR A 335 -14.01 -19.26 4.63
CA THR A 335 -15.11 -18.44 5.21
C THR A 335 -16.31 -19.25 5.68
N SER A 336 -16.81 -20.21 4.88
CA SER A 336 -18.03 -20.95 5.19
C SER A 336 -18.16 -22.25 4.39
N ALA A 337 -19.02 -23.17 4.85
CA ALA A 337 -19.32 -24.39 4.12
C ALA A 337 -20.03 -24.13 2.77
N GLU A 338 -20.83 -23.06 2.68
CA GLU A 338 -21.49 -22.68 1.42
C GLU A 338 -20.47 -22.11 0.42
N ALA A 339 -19.51 -21.29 0.86
CA ALA A 339 -18.42 -20.82 0.01
C ALA A 339 -17.61 -21.99 -0.57
N LYS A 340 -17.29 -23.01 0.26
CA LYS A 340 -16.64 -24.25 -0.23
C LYS A 340 -17.46 -24.93 -1.31
N LYS A 341 -18.78 -25.01 -1.16
CA LYS A 341 -19.67 -25.62 -2.14
C LYS A 341 -19.70 -24.83 -3.45
N LEU A 342 -19.75 -23.50 -3.38
CA LEU A 342 -19.71 -22.62 -4.55
C LEU A 342 -18.39 -22.78 -5.32
N LEU A 343 -17.25 -22.74 -4.63
CA LEU A 343 -15.93 -23.00 -5.22
C LEU A 343 -15.85 -24.38 -5.89
N GLY A 344 -16.46 -25.39 -5.27
CA GLY A 344 -16.51 -26.75 -5.83
C GLY A 344 -17.36 -26.87 -7.09
N VAL A 345 -18.42 -26.07 -7.21
CA VAL A 345 -19.23 -25.97 -8.44
C VAL A 345 -18.49 -25.21 -9.53
N ALA A 346 -17.77 -24.14 -9.17
CA ALA A 346 -17.02 -23.30 -10.08
C ALA A 346 -15.69 -23.92 -10.59
N GLY A 347 -15.33 -25.12 -10.14
CA GLY A 347 -14.18 -25.87 -10.68
C GLY A 347 -12.82 -25.52 -10.05
N PHE A 348 -12.80 -24.87 -8.89
CA PHE A 348 -11.54 -24.49 -8.21
C PHE A 348 -10.70 -25.69 -7.76
N MET A 349 -11.30 -26.85 -7.51
CA MET A 349 -10.55 -28.03 -7.07
C MET A 349 -9.52 -28.48 -8.11
N ALA A 350 -9.85 -28.44 -9.41
CA ALA A 350 -8.92 -28.76 -10.48
C ALA A 350 -7.78 -27.74 -10.57
N GLU A 351 -8.07 -26.46 -10.34
CA GLU A 351 -7.03 -25.43 -10.32
C GLU A 351 -6.11 -25.59 -9.10
N PHE A 352 -6.65 -25.84 -7.90
CA PHE A 352 -5.83 -26.12 -6.71
C PHE A 352 -4.93 -27.34 -6.91
N VAL A 353 -5.41 -28.39 -7.58
CA VAL A 353 -4.57 -29.55 -7.93
C VAL A 353 -3.37 -29.13 -8.78
N LYS A 354 -3.54 -28.25 -9.78
CA LYS A 354 -2.41 -27.77 -10.61
C LYS A 354 -1.36 -27.01 -9.79
N PHE A 355 -1.79 -26.19 -8.82
CA PHE A 355 -0.89 -25.41 -7.97
C PHE A 355 -0.10 -26.26 -6.95
N LEU A 356 -0.42 -27.56 -6.79
CA LEU A 356 0.37 -28.46 -5.93
C LEU A 356 1.78 -28.75 -6.48
N ASP A 357 2.04 -28.45 -7.76
CA ASP A 357 3.36 -28.57 -8.41
C ASP A 357 3.99 -27.19 -8.71
N ALA A 358 3.52 -26.14 -8.06
CA ALA A 358 4.12 -24.82 -8.16
C ALA A 358 5.57 -24.82 -7.66
N LYS A 359 6.41 -23.85 -8.07
CA LYS A 359 7.79 -23.77 -7.54
C LYS A 359 7.86 -23.31 -6.08
N SER A 360 6.95 -22.43 -5.66
CA SER A 360 6.89 -21.93 -4.27
C SER A 360 6.25 -22.96 -3.35
N PHE A 361 6.87 -23.18 -2.19
CA PHE A 361 6.34 -24.08 -1.17
C PHE A 361 5.07 -23.53 -0.53
N GLU A 362 5.00 -22.21 -0.32
CA GLU A 362 3.84 -21.51 0.22
C GLU A 362 2.61 -21.68 -0.68
N VAL A 363 2.80 -21.59 -1.99
CA VAL A 363 1.74 -21.82 -2.99
C VAL A 363 1.23 -23.27 -2.94
N ARG A 364 2.13 -24.26 -2.85
CA ARG A 364 1.74 -25.67 -2.73
C ARG A 364 0.95 -25.94 -1.46
N GLU A 365 1.43 -25.42 -0.33
CA GLU A 365 0.79 -25.61 0.96
C GLU A 365 -0.61 -25.00 0.98
N MET A 366 -0.74 -23.76 0.51
CA MET A 366 -2.02 -23.06 0.42
C MET A 366 -3.04 -23.80 -0.47
N ALA A 367 -2.60 -24.30 -1.62
CA ALA A 367 -3.44 -25.09 -2.52
C ALA A 367 -3.86 -26.43 -1.87
N ALA A 368 -2.93 -27.11 -1.19
CA ALA A 368 -3.19 -28.37 -0.51
C ALA A 368 -4.18 -28.21 0.66
N GLU A 369 -4.00 -27.17 1.48
CA GLU A 369 -4.90 -26.84 2.58
C GLU A 369 -6.30 -26.55 2.07
N ALA A 370 -6.43 -25.65 1.09
CA ALA A 370 -7.72 -25.29 0.49
C ALA A 370 -8.43 -26.52 -0.11
N LEU A 371 -7.70 -27.34 -0.87
CA LEU A 371 -8.23 -28.58 -1.46
C LEU A 371 -8.72 -29.55 -0.37
N SER A 372 -7.92 -29.78 0.67
CA SER A 372 -8.28 -30.67 1.76
C SER A 372 -9.56 -30.21 2.47
N SER A 373 -9.70 -28.90 2.68
CA SER A 373 -10.87 -28.28 3.28
C SER A 373 -12.12 -28.40 2.40
N MET A 374 -11.98 -28.23 1.08
CA MET A 374 -13.09 -28.37 0.13
C MET A 374 -13.64 -29.80 0.05
N VAL A 375 -12.77 -30.81 0.07
CA VAL A 375 -13.14 -32.23 -0.06
C VAL A 375 -13.85 -32.77 1.21
N MET A 376 -13.80 -32.03 2.31
CA MET A 376 -14.64 -32.31 3.48
C MET A 376 -16.14 -32.16 3.18
N VAL A 377 -16.51 -31.32 2.22
CA VAL A 377 -17.92 -31.17 1.78
C VAL A 377 -18.33 -32.36 0.90
N PRO A 378 -19.38 -33.14 1.25
CA PRO A 378 -19.74 -34.36 0.52
C PRO A 378 -20.01 -34.18 -0.99
N LYS A 379 -20.64 -33.06 -1.38
CA LYS A 379 -20.89 -32.75 -2.80
C LYS A 379 -19.59 -32.51 -3.57
N ASN A 380 -18.66 -31.76 -2.97
CA ASN A 380 -17.33 -31.50 -3.56
C ASN A 380 -16.51 -32.78 -3.64
N ARG A 381 -16.54 -33.60 -2.58
CA ARG A 381 -15.86 -34.91 -2.58
C ARG A 381 -16.28 -35.79 -3.75
N LYS A 382 -17.60 -35.87 -4.03
CA LYS A 382 -18.11 -36.64 -5.16
C LYS A 382 -17.59 -36.10 -6.49
N ARG A 383 -17.62 -34.78 -6.69
CA ARG A 383 -17.07 -34.11 -7.89
C ARG A 383 -15.56 -34.36 -8.04
N PHE A 384 -14.80 -34.19 -6.96
CA PHE A 384 -13.36 -34.43 -6.96
C PHE A 384 -12.99 -35.86 -7.36
N VAL A 385 -13.75 -36.86 -6.87
CA VAL A 385 -13.54 -38.27 -7.21
C VAL A 385 -13.93 -38.58 -8.65
N GLN A 386 -14.81 -37.80 -9.30
CA GLN A 386 -15.18 -38.02 -10.71
C GLN A 386 -14.04 -37.66 -11.67
N GLU A 387 -13.18 -36.73 -11.30
CA GLU A 387 -12.03 -36.32 -12.12
C GLU A 387 -10.85 -37.31 -11.93
N ASP A 388 -10.67 -38.21 -12.91
CA ASP A 388 -9.72 -39.33 -12.83
C ASP A 388 -8.25 -38.94 -12.59
N GLN A 389 -7.82 -37.79 -13.11
CA GLN A 389 -6.42 -37.37 -13.07
C GLN A 389 -5.97 -36.87 -11.70
N ASN A 390 -6.89 -36.37 -10.87
CA ASN A 390 -6.55 -35.70 -9.62
C ASN A 390 -5.96 -36.68 -8.59
N ILE A 391 -6.57 -37.85 -8.41
CA ILE A 391 -6.15 -38.81 -7.38
C ILE A 391 -4.76 -39.38 -7.66
N GLY A 392 -4.49 -39.75 -8.93
CA GLY A 392 -3.18 -40.27 -9.32
C GLY A 392 -2.06 -39.25 -9.12
N PHE A 393 -2.35 -37.98 -9.40
CA PHE A 393 -1.41 -36.88 -9.19
C PHE A 393 -1.10 -36.65 -7.70
N LEU A 394 -2.12 -36.59 -6.83
CA LEU A 394 -1.91 -36.45 -5.38
C LEU A 394 -1.02 -37.57 -4.83
N LEU A 395 -1.18 -38.80 -5.32
CA LEU A 395 -0.42 -39.95 -4.85
C LEU A 395 1.05 -39.92 -5.33
N ARG A 396 1.31 -39.36 -6.52
CA ARG A 396 2.66 -39.11 -7.00
C ARG A 396 3.40 -38.10 -6.12
N LEU A 397 2.72 -37.02 -5.72
CA LEU A 397 3.29 -35.97 -4.85
C LEU A 397 3.58 -36.46 -3.41
N LEU A 398 3.08 -37.64 -3.03
CA LEU A 398 3.43 -38.28 -1.77
C LEU A 398 4.74 -39.09 -1.83
N ASP A 399 5.58 -38.87 -2.84
CA ASP A 399 6.89 -39.51 -2.91
C ASP A 399 7.68 -39.26 -1.62
N PRO A 400 8.10 -40.30 -0.87
CA PRO A 400 8.85 -40.16 0.36
C PRO A 400 10.14 -39.34 0.23
N GLU A 401 10.75 -39.30 -0.96
CA GLU A 401 12.01 -38.57 -1.20
C GLU A 401 11.83 -37.05 -1.35
N ASP A 402 10.59 -36.56 -1.50
CA ASP A 402 10.31 -35.12 -1.58
C ASP A 402 10.31 -34.45 -0.17
N GLY A 403 11.07 -33.37 -0.01
CA GLY A 403 11.51 -32.84 1.29
C GLY A 403 10.52 -31.97 2.09
N ASN A 404 9.28 -31.75 1.63
CA ASN A 404 8.34 -30.87 2.34
C ASN A 404 7.19 -31.64 3.06
N PRO A 405 7.19 -31.70 4.41
CA PRO A 405 6.20 -32.46 5.17
C PRO A 405 4.85 -31.76 5.36
N ALA A 406 4.79 -30.43 5.29
CA ALA A 406 3.58 -29.66 5.65
C ALA A 406 2.45 -29.88 4.65
N TYR A 407 2.74 -29.76 3.34
CA TYR A 407 1.72 -29.96 2.31
C TYR A 407 1.29 -31.43 2.19
N LYS A 408 2.21 -32.39 2.42
CA LYS A 408 1.92 -33.84 2.44
C LYS A 408 0.85 -34.22 3.47
N LYS A 409 0.81 -33.55 4.63
CA LYS A 409 -0.25 -33.73 5.64
C LYS A 409 -1.63 -33.41 5.05
N PHE A 410 -1.76 -32.31 4.31
CA PHE A 410 -3.01 -31.93 3.66
C PHE A 410 -3.39 -32.87 2.51
N LEU A 411 -2.41 -33.38 1.75
CA LEU A 411 -2.65 -34.41 0.73
C LEU A 411 -3.18 -35.71 1.35
N LEU A 412 -2.56 -36.19 2.43
CA LEU A 412 -3.01 -37.36 3.18
C LEU A 412 -4.41 -37.17 3.77
N SER A 413 -4.73 -35.97 4.27
CA SER A 413 -6.07 -35.61 4.72
C SER A 413 -7.09 -35.68 3.57
N THR A 414 -6.75 -35.14 2.40
CA THR A 414 -7.59 -35.19 1.20
C THR A 414 -7.86 -36.63 0.76
N LEU A 415 -6.82 -37.46 0.68
CA LEU A 415 -6.92 -38.89 0.34
C LEU A 415 -7.78 -39.64 1.37
N THR A 416 -7.58 -39.36 2.66
CA THR A 416 -8.39 -39.92 3.74
C THR A 416 -9.86 -39.57 3.58
N ALA A 417 -10.19 -38.32 3.25
CA ALA A 417 -11.55 -37.89 3.05
C ALA A 417 -12.22 -38.64 1.88
N ILE A 418 -11.52 -38.83 0.75
CA ILE A 418 -12.09 -39.54 -0.41
C ILE A 418 -12.24 -41.06 -0.21
N THR A 419 -11.54 -41.69 0.74
CA THR A 419 -11.74 -43.13 1.07
C THR A 419 -13.13 -43.46 1.62
N SER A 420 -13.87 -42.44 2.07
CA SER A 420 -15.28 -42.58 2.45
C SER A 420 -16.18 -42.90 1.25
N CYS A 421 -15.72 -42.65 0.02
CA CYS A 421 -16.43 -43.02 -1.20
C CYS A 421 -15.85 -44.30 -1.80
N ASN A 422 -16.69 -45.29 -2.12
CA ASN A 422 -16.25 -46.56 -2.72
C ASN A 422 -15.51 -46.37 -4.05
N SER A 423 -15.88 -45.38 -4.86
CA SER A 423 -15.17 -45.03 -6.09
C SER A 423 -13.76 -44.50 -5.79
N GLY A 424 -13.64 -43.52 -4.88
CA GLY A 424 -12.34 -42.93 -4.50
C GLY A 424 -11.41 -43.97 -3.89
N ARG A 425 -11.92 -44.85 -3.04
CA ARG A 425 -11.17 -45.98 -2.48
C ARG A 425 -10.61 -46.90 -3.57
N ARG A 426 -11.45 -47.33 -4.52
CA ARG A 426 -11.02 -48.19 -5.63
C ARG A 426 -9.93 -47.51 -6.46
N LYS A 427 -10.07 -46.22 -6.76
CA LYS A 427 -9.06 -45.45 -7.49
C LYS A 427 -7.72 -45.36 -6.76
N ILE A 428 -7.72 -45.19 -5.43
CA ILE A 428 -6.49 -45.21 -4.63
C ILE A 428 -5.85 -46.61 -4.64
N VAL A 429 -6.62 -47.65 -4.37
CA VAL A 429 -6.08 -49.03 -4.28
C VAL A 429 -5.54 -49.52 -5.62
N ASN A 430 -6.23 -49.19 -6.71
CA ASN A 430 -5.81 -49.56 -8.07
C ASN A 430 -4.77 -48.60 -8.66
N SER A 431 -4.32 -47.61 -7.89
CA SER A 431 -3.24 -46.73 -8.33
C SER A 431 -1.90 -47.48 -8.28
N GLY A 432 -1.03 -47.22 -9.26
CA GLY A 432 0.37 -47.69 -9.20
C GLY A 432 1.19 -47.04 -8.07
N TYR A 433 0.63 -46.05 -7.37
CA TYR A 433 1.30 -45.21 -6.38
C TYR A 433 0.91 -45.53 -4.93
N LEU A 434 0.14 -46.60 -4.67
CA LEU A 434 -0.24 -47.02 -3.31
C LEU A 434 1.00 -47.24 -2.41
N LYS A 435 2.10 -47.73 -3.00
CA LYS A 435 3.38 -47.94 -2.33
C LYS A 435 3.94 -46.68 -1.67
N ASN A 436 3.65 -45.49 -2.20
CA ASN A 436 4.11 -44.23 -1.60
C ASN A 436 3.46 -44.00 -0.23
N ILE A 437 2.16 -44.29 -0.11
CA ILE A 437 1.46 -44.21 1.17
C ILE A 437 1.99 -45.26 2.15
N GLU A 438 2.24 -46.48 1.68
CA GLU A 438 2.80 -47.57 2.50
C GLU A 438 4.18 -47.21 3.04
N LYS A 439 5.10 -46.73 2.19
CA LYS A 439 6.42 -46.25 2.60
C LYS A 439 6.35 -45.11 3.63
N LEU A 440 5.43 -44.16 3.46
CA LEU A 440 5.22 -43.09 4.45
C LEU A 440 4.68 -43.64 5.78
N ALA A 441 3.82 -44.67 5.73
CA ALA A 441 3.32 -45.33 6.93
C ALA A 441 4.44 -46.10 7.66
N ASP A 442 5.35 -46.74 6.92
CA ASP A 442 6.53 -47.43 7.46
C ASP A 442 7.53 -46.41 8.06
N ALA A 443 7.62 -45.21 7.49
CA ALA A 443 8.39 -44.08 8.02
C ALA A 443 7.69 -43.35 9.20
N GLU A 444 6.80 -44.03 9.93
CA GLU A 444 6.14 -43.51 11.14
C GLU A 444 5.23 -42.27 10.95
N VAL A 445 4.82 -41.93 9.72
CA VAL A 445 3.87 -40.83 9.48
C VAL A 445 2.45 -41.24 9.92
N SER A 446 1.99 -40.68 11.04
CA SER A 446 0.69 -41.01 11.67
C SER A 446 -0.49 -40.99 10.69
N ASP A 447 -0.61 -39.97 9.86
CA ASP A 447 -1.76 -39.83 8.96
C ASP A 447 -1.72 -40.83 7.79
N ALA A 448 -0.52 -41.23 7.34
CA ALA A 448 -0.35 -42.31 6.37
C ALA A 448 -0.74 -43.65 6.99
N LYS A 449 -0.32 -43.95 8.24
CA LYS A 449 -0.76 -45.15 8.97
C LYS A 449 -2.28 -45.25 9.10
N LYS A 450 -2.96 -44.14 9.43
CA LYS A 450 -4.42 -44.07 9.50
C LYS A 450 -5.06 -44.35 8.14
N LEU A 451 -4.50 -43.82 7.06
CA LEU A 451 -4.98 -44.04 5.70
C LEU A 451 -4.84 -45.51 5.28
N VAL A 452 -3.68 -46.14 5.49
CA VAL A 452 -3.46 -47.57 5.20
C VAL A 452 -4.43 -48.46 5.99
N ARG A 453 -4.64 -48.17 7.28
CA ARG A 453 -5.64 -48.87 8.12
C ARG A 453 -7.07 -48.75 7.58
N LYS A 454 -7.47 -47.56 7.10
CA LYS A 454 -8.79 -47.35 6.47
C LYS A 454 -8.93 -48.08 5.14
N LEU A 455 -7.86 -48.18 4.34
CA LEU A 455 -7.89 -48.92 3.07
C LEU A 455 -7.97 -50.43 3.31
N SER A 456 -7.23 -50.96 4.29
CA SER A 456 -7.17 -52.39 4.63
C SER A 456 -8.44 -52.92 5.32
N THR A 457 -8.94 -52.24 6.36
CA THR A 457 -10.20 -52.61 7.05
C THR A 457 -11.40 -52.74 6.10
N ASN A 458 -11.40 -51.95 5.04
CA ASN A 458 -12.44 -51.98 4.03
C ASN A 458 -12.21 -53.02 2.92
N ARG A 459 -10.96 -53.43 2.67
CA ARG A 459 -10.63 -54.57 1.79
C ARG A 459 -11.19 -55.88 2.36
N PHE A 460 -11.07 -56.06 3.68
CA PHE A 460 -11.71 -57.18 4.40
C PHE A 460 -13.23 -57.15 4.30
N LYS A 461 -13.86 -55.97 4.45
CA LYS A 461 -15.32 -55.84 4.26
C LYS A 461 -15.77 -56.14 2.83
N SER A 462 -15.03 -55.73 1.80
CA SER A 462 -15.38 -56.03 0.40
C SER A 462 -15.19 -57.50 0.04
N MET A 463 -14.20 -58.18 0.64
CA MET A 463 -14.02 -59.63 0.48
C MET A 463 -15.16 -60.40 1.17
N LEU A 464 -15.53 -60.02 2.39
CA LEU A 464 -16.64 -60.63 3.14
C LEU A 464 -18.01 -60.43 2.46
N SER A 465 -18.28 -59.26 1.88
CA SER A 465 -19.53 -59.04 1.13
C SER A 465 -19.59 -59.80 -0.20
N GLY A 466 -18.44 -60.10 -0.81
CA GLY A 466 -18.37 -60.93 -2.02
C GLY A 466 -18.61 -62.42 -1.73
N MET A 467 -18.24 -62.89 -0.54
CA MET A 467 -18.45 -64.27 -0.09
C MET A 467 -19.90 -64.56 0.34
N TRP A 468 -20.71 -63.54 0.65
CA TRP A 468 -22.13 -63.70 1.04
C TRP A 468 -23.11 -63.53 -0.12
N HIS A 469 -22.63 -63.22 -1.32
CA HIS A 469 -23.42 -63.13 -2.55
C HIS A 469 -22.96 -64.14 -3.63
N SER A 470 -22.23 -65.19 -3.25
CA SER A 470 -21.98 -66.38 -4.08
C SER A 470 -22.78 -67.57 -3.59
#